data_AF-A0A1F3W1C5-F1
#
_entry.id   AF-A0A1F3W1C5-F1
#
_cell.length_a   1.000
_cell.length_b   1.000
_cell.length_c   1.000
_cell.angle_alpha   90.00
_cell.angle_beta   90.00
_cell.angle_gamma   90.00
#
_symmetry.space_group_name_H-M   'P 1'
#
loop_
_entity.id
_entity.type
_entity.pdbx_description
1 polymer ?
#
loop_
_entity_poly.entity_id
_entity_poly.type
_entity_poly.pdbx_seq_one_letter_code
_entity_poly.pdbx_strand_id
1 'polypeptide(L)'
;MTLKDLLQKYNITDIDLLQIDVEGYEYEIIKSIDFNVIRPKIIHYENKHLNIDDNRECAILLKAKGYTVFDSHTVNDLEETVAFLNSFKIGVRLCMRILFHISGRILHKLTSLTKRYIKNL
;
A
#
# COMPACT_ATOMS: atom_id res chain seq x y z
N MET A 1 7.83 -5.80 -19.75
CA MET A 1 7.37 -4.41 -19.59
C MET A 1 7.38 -4.11 -18.10
N THR A 2 8.09 -3.08 -17.67
CA THR A 2 8.26 -2.71 -16.26
C THR A 2 7.18 -1.72 -15.80
N LEU A 3 7.03 -1.55 -14.48
CA LEU A 3 6.18 -0.49 -13.91
C LEU A 3 6.60 0.89 -14.44
N LYS A 4 7.90 1.17 -14.51
CA LYS A 4 8.44 2.41 -15.07
C LYS A 4 7.98 2.64 -16.51
N ASP A 5 8.04 1.60 -17.35
CA ASP A 5 7.61 1.69 -18.76
C ASP A 5 6.12 2.05 -18.86
N LEU A 6 5.28 1.48 -17.99
CA LEU A 6 3.86 1.77 -17.94
C LEU A 6 3.60 3.22 -17.52
N LEU A 7 4.24 3.69 -16.47
CA LEU A 7 4.07 5.06 -15.97
C LEU A 7 4.47 6.09 -17.02
N GLN A 8 5.58 5.86 -17.72
CA GLN A 8 6.04 6.71 -18.82
C GLN A 8 5.08 6.68 -20.00
N LYS A 9 4.66 5.48 -20.43
CA LYS A 9 3.75 5.31 -21.58
C LYS A 9 2.42 6.04 -21.39
N TYR A 10 1.89 6.06 -20.17
CA TYR A 10 0.61 6.69 -19.85
C TYR A 10 0.75 8.07 -19.18
N ASN A 11 1.98 8.59 -19.07
CA ASN A 11 2.30 9.88 -18.45
C ASN A 11 1.71 10.03 -17.03
N ILE A 12 1.75 8.96 -16.24
CA ILE A 12 1.23 8.90 -14.87
C ILE A 12 2.30 9.45 -13.93
N THR A 13 1.96 10.53 -13.22
CA THR A 13 2.87 11.22 -12.28
C THR A 13 2.38 11.20 -10.84
N ASP A 14 1.09 10.93 -10.61
CA ASP A 14 0.48 10.82 -9.28
C ASP A 14 -0.40 9.57 -9.21
N ILE A 15 -0.32 8.85 -8.10
CA ILE A 15 -1.04 7.60 -7.89
C ILE A 15 -1.68 7.63 -6.50
N ASP A 16 -3.01 7.65 -6.46
CA ASP A 16 -3.75 7.52 -5.20
C ASP A 16 -3.62 6.11 -4.61
N LEU A 17 -3.72 5.09 -5.45
CA LEU A 17 -3.64 3.68 -5.07
C LEU A 17 -2.84 2.90 -6.10
N LEU A 18 -1.76 2.28 -5.64
CA LEU A 18 -1.02 1.26 -6.37
C LEU A 18 -1.39 -0.10 -5.79
N GLN A 19 -2.15 -0.89 -6.54
CA GLN A 19 -2.47 -2.27 -6.19
C GLN A 19 -1.50 -3.20 -6.92
N ILE A 20 -0.87 -4.11 -6.16
CA ILE A 20 0.09 -5.07 -6.66
C ILE A 20 -0.43 -6.46 -6.29
N ASP A 21 -0.89 -7.18 -7.30
CA ASP A 21 -1.43 -8.53 -7.17
C ASP A 21 -0.68 -9.40 -8.18
N VAL A 22 0.48 -9.92 -7.75
CA VAL A 22 1.42 -10.59 -8.64
C VAL A 22 2.05 -11.75 -7.89
N GLU A 23 1.32 -12.86 -7.82
CA GLU A 23 1.68 -14.20 -7.32
C GLU A 23 3.19 -14.42 -7.01
N GLY A 24 3.70 -13.82 -5.91
CA GLY A 24 5.05 -14.03 -5.39
C GLY A 24 6.16 -13.06 -5.83
N TYR A 25 5.85 -12.01 -6.59
CA TYR A 25 6.82 -10.98 -7.03
C TYR A 25 6.55 -9.59 -6.44
N GLU A 26 5.64 -9.49 -5.46
CA GLU A 26 5.22 -8.21 -4.88
C GLU A 26 6.41 -7.42 -4.33
N TYR A 27 7.32 -8.09 -3.61
CA TYR A 27 8.49 -7.43 -3.03
C TYR A 27 9.46 -6.91 -4.11
N GLU A 28 9.67 -7.66 -5.20
CA GLU A 28 10.53 -7.22 -6.31
C GLU A 28 9.94 -5.98 -7.00
N ILE A 29 8.63 -5.96 -7.21
CA ILE A 29 7.94 -4.80 -7.78
C ILE A 29 8.11 -3.60 -6.85
N ILE A 30 7.89 -3.75 -5.54
CA ILE A 30 8.02 -2.67 -4.57
C ILE A 30 9.46 -2.13 -4.52
N LYS A 31 10.47 -3.01 -4.57
CA LYS A 31 11.89 -2.62 -4.67
C LYS A 31 12.19 -1.83 -5.95
N SER A 32 11.53 -2.16 -7.05
CA SER A 32 11.74 -1.50 -8.35
C SER A 32 11.15 -0.09 -8.44
N ILE A 33 10.31 0.32 -7.48
CA ILE A 33 9.70 1.65 -7.47
C ILE A 33 10.77 2.72 -7.22
N ASP A 34 10.90 3.65 -8.17
CA ASP A 34 11.64 4.88 -7.95
C ASP A 34 10.78 5.89 -7.17
N PHE A 35 10.93 5.86 -5.84
CA PHE A 35 10.20 6.73 -4.92
C PHE A 35 10.53 8.24 -5.04
N ASN A 36 11.51 8.62 -5.87
CA ASN A 36 11.75 10.02 -6.22
C ASN A 36 10.90 10.48 -7.40
N VAL A 37 10.49 9.55 -8.26
CA VAL A 37 9.67 9.82 -9.45
C VAL A 37 8.19 9.69 -9.13
N ILE A 38 7.80 8.61 -8.44
CA ILE A 38 6.43 8.40 -8.00
C ILE A 38 6.38 8.07 -6.52
N ARG A 39 5.39 8.60 -5.81
CA ARG A 39 5.11 8.25 -4.41
C ARG A 39 3.64 7.92 -4.27
N PRO A 40 3.23 6.67 -4.56
CA PRO A 40 1.85 6.27 -4.40
C PRO A 40 1.37 6.61 -3.00
N LYS A 41 0.21 7.25 -2.88
CA LYS A 41 -0.35 7.62 -1.57
C LYS A 41 -0.68 6.38 -0.75
N ILE A 42 -1.07 5.30 -1.44
CA ILE A 42 -1.40 4.01 -0.89
C ILE A 42 -0.78 2.93 -1.76
N ILE A 43 -0.15 1.95 -1.12
CA ILE A 43 0.32 0.73 -1.77
C ILE A 43 -0.43 -0.43 -1.10
N HIS A 44 -1.13 -1.23 -1.88
CA HIS A 44 -1.82 -2.44 -1.43
C HIS A 44 -1.23 -3.62 -2.18
N TYR A 45 -0.81 -4.64 -1.45
CA TYR A 45 -0.24 -5.84 -2.05
C TYR A 45 -0.62 -7.08 -1.26
N GLU A 46 -0.67 -8.20 -1.95
CA GLU A 46 -0.85 -9.50 -1.33
C GLU A 46 0.49 -9.97 -0.74
N ASN A 47 0.49 -10.42 0.51
CA ASN A 47 1.71 -10.87 1.17
C ASN A 47 1.71 -12.37 1.50
N LYS A 48 0.65 -13.10 1.11
CA LYS A 48 0.51 -14.56 1.32
C LYS A 48 1.62 -15.38 0.66
N HIS A 49 2.18 -14.85 -0.43
CA HIS A 49 3.24 -15.51 -1.20
C HIS A 49 4.64 -15.07 -0.81
N LEU A 50 4.76 -14.04 0.03
CA LEU A 50 6.05 -13.59 0.54
C LEU A 50 6.46 -14.50 1.69
N ASN A 51 7.71 -14.97 1.66
CA ASN A 51 8.29 -15.58 2.85
C ASN A 51 8.44 -14.53 3.96
N ILE A 52 8.69 -15.00 5.19
CA ILE A 52 8.74 -14.15 6.38
C ILE A 52 9.81 -13.05 6.25
N ASP A 53 10.95 -13.35 5.64
CA ASP A 53 12.06 -12.41 5.49
C ASP A 53 11.71 -11.33 4.46
N ASP A 54 11.18 -11.70 3.30
CA ASP A 54 10.75 -10.76 2.26
C ASP A 54 9.61 -9.85 2.76
N ASN A 55 8.67 -10.40 3.52
CA ASN A 55 7.58 -9.63 4.11
C ASN A 55 8.12 -8.59 5.11
N ARG A 56 9.08 -8.99 5.94
CA ARG A 56 9.76 -8.11 6.89
C ARG A 56 10.59 -7.02 6.19
N GLU A 57 11.40 -7.39 5.22
CA GLU A 57 12.26 -6.46 4.48
C GLU A 57 11.43 -5.48 3.65
N CYS A 58 10.32 -5.94 3.04
CA CYS A 58 9.37 -5.08 2.36
C CYS A 58 8.78 -4.03 3.30
N ALA A 59 8.36 -4.43 4.51
CA ALA A 59 7.85 -3.50 5.51
C ALA A 59 8.92 -2.50 5.97
N ILE A 60 10.18 -2.92 6.12
CA ILE A 60 11.31 -2.04 6.47
C ILE A 60 11.55 -1.01 5.36
N LEU A 61 11.61 -1.47 4.10
CA LEU A 61 11.78 -0.62 2.93
C LEU A 61 10.69 0.46 2.87
N LEU A 62 9.43 0.06 2.98
CA LEU A 62 8.29 0.99 2.92
C LEU A 62 8.33 2.00 4.06
N LYS A 63 8.65 1.57 5.29
CA LYS A 63 8.82 2.48 6.43
C LYS A 63 9.94 3.49 6.17
N ALA A 64 11.08 3.05 5.62
CA ALA A 64 12.19 3.94 5.25
C ALA A 64 11.80 4.96 4.16
N LYS A 65 10.83 4.64 3.29
CA LYS A 65 10.27 5.57 2.30
C LYS A 65 9.15 6.47 2.84
N GLY A 66 8.89 6.41 4.14
CA GLY A 66 7.93 7.26 4.83
C GLY A 66 6.50 6.74 4.78
N TYR A 67 6.32 5.42 4.75
CA TYR A 67 5.01 4.79 4.82
C TYR A 67 4.72 4.19 6.21
N THR A 68 3.46 4.19 6.60
CA THR A 68 2.94 3.36 7.69
C THR A 68 2.33 2.10 7.10
N VAL A 69 2.81 0.94 7.54
CA VAL A 69 2.45 -0.38 7.00
C VAL A 69 1.47 -1.10 7.94
N PHE A 70 0.42 -1.69 7.36
CA PHE A 70 -0.59 -2.47 8.06
C PHE A 70 -0.80 -3.81 7.39
N ASP A 71 -0.50 -4.87 8.13
CA ASP A 71 -0.74 -6.24 7.67
C ASP A 71 -2.08 -6.75 8.20
N SER A 72 -2.78 -7.51 7.36
CA SER A 72 -3.94 -8.30 7.73
C SER A 72 -3.54 -9.76 7.81
N HIS A 73 -3.37 -10.27 9.02
CA HIS A 73 -3.29 -11.70 9.24
C HIS A 73 -4.72 -12.22 9.39
N THR A 74 -5.23 -12.85 8.33
CA THR A 74 -6.44 -13.66 8.43
C THR A 74 -6.03 -15.12 8.57
N VAL A 75 -6.80 -15.88 9.36
CA VAL A 75 -6.56 -17.32 9.56
C VAL A 75 -6.89 -18.12 8.29
N ASN A 76 -7.56 -17.50 7.30
CA ASN A 76 -8.14 -18.17 6.13
C ASN A 76 -7.84 -17.40 4.80
N ASP A 77 -6.59 -17.46 4.34
CA ASP A 77 -6.20 -17.32 2.92
C ASP A 77 -6.06 -15.93 2.28
N LEU A 78 -6.40 -14.83 2.97
CA LEU A 78 -6.11 -13.48 2.44
C LEU A 78 -5.17 -12.75 3.39
N GLU A 79 -3.87 -12.96 3.16
CA GLU A 79 -2.83 -12.12 3.75
C GLU A 79 -2.58 -10.95 2.80
N GLU A 80 -2.91 -9.75 3.27
CA GLU A 80 -2.76 -8.50 2.52
C GLU A 80 -2.04 -7.47 3.38
N THR A 81 -1.26 -6.61 2.73
CA THR A 81 -0.61 -5.47 3.34
C THR A 81 -1.06 -4.17 2.68
N VAL A 82 -1.34 -3.16 3.50
CA VAL A 82 -1.56 -1.80 3.02
C VAL A 82 -0.57 -0.84 3.66
N ALA A 83 0.12 -0.08 2.82
CA ALA A 83 1.05 0.96 3.23
C ALA A 83 0.51 2.34 2.85
N PHE A 84 0.47 3.25 3.82
CA PHE A 84 0.03 4.64 3.64
C PHE A 84 1.20 5.60 3.71
N LEU A 85 1.32 6.48 2.74
CA LEU A 85 2.31 7.54 2.78
C LEU A 85 2.01 8.50 3.94
N ASN A 86 2.96 8.71 4.85
CA ASN A 86 2.73 9.45 6.09
C ASN A 86 2.29 10.92 5.88
N SER A 87 2.75 11.54 4.79
CA SER A 87 2.36 12.91 4.43
C SER A 87 0.97 12.99 3.80
N PHE A 88 0.36 11.86 3.45
CA PHE A 88 -0.91 11.83 2.75
C PHE A 88 -2.08 11.97 3.72
N LYS A 89 -2.85 13.05 3.56
CA LYS A 89 -4.11 13.26 4.30
C LYS A 89 -5.22 12.50 3.60
N ILE A 90 -5.76 11.47 4.25
CA ILE A 90 -6.88 10.70 3.71
C ILE A 90 -8.15 11.57 3.75
N GLY A 91 -8.61 12.00 2.58
CA GLY A 91 -9.96 12.56 2.43
C GLY A 91 -11.03 11.46 2.49
N VAL A 92 -12.21 11.78 3.01
CA VAL A 92 -13.34 10.83 3.18
C VAL A 92 -13.67 10.07 1.90
N ARG A 93 -13.58 10.72 0.72
CA ARG A 93 -13.83 10.09 -0.59
C ARG A 93 -12.85 8.98 -0.94
N LEU A 94 -11.56 9.19 -0.70
CA LEU A 94 -10.57 8.14 -0.96
C LEU A 94 -10.69 7.02 0.07
N CYS A 95 -11.00 7.38 1.32
CA CYS A 95 -11.33 6.41 2.36
C CYS A 95 -12.43 5.45 1.89
N MET A 96 -13.54 5.97 1.36
CA MET A 96 -14.62 5.15 0.79
C MET A 96 -14.13 4.23 -0.34
N ARG A 97 -13.30 4.70 -1.26
CA ARG A 97 -12.78 3.86 -2.37
C ARG A 97 -11.91 2.70 -1.90
N ILE A 98 -11.07 2.94 -0.90
CA ILE A 98 -10.25 1.89 -0.27
C ILE A 98 -11.14 0.92 0.51
N LEU A 99 -12.12 1.45 1.26
CA LEU A 99 -13.05 0.65 2.06
C LEU A 99 -13.86 -0.36 1.21
N PHE A 100 -14.08 -0.09 -0.08
CA PHE A 100 -14.76 -1.00 -1.00
C PHE A 100 -13.89 -2.12 -1.57
N HIS A 101 -12.57 -1.98 -1.57
CA HIS A 101 -11.65 -2.91 -2.26
C HIS A 101 -10.80 -3.75 -1.32
N ILE A 102 -10.77 -3.42 -0.03
CA ILE A 102 -9.91 -4.09 0.95
C ILE A 102 -10.77 -4.86 1.95
N SER A 103 -10.32 -6.07 2.31
CA SER A 103 -11.01 -6.93 3.28
C SER A 103 -11.37 -6.19 4.58
N GLY A 104 -12.49 -6.57 5.18
CA GLY A 104 -13.12 -5.88 6.32
C GLY A 104 -12.24 -5.69 7.56
N ARG A 105 -11.10 -6.38 7.67
CA ARG A 105 -10.17 -6.24 8.81
C ARG A 105 -9.18 -5.08 8.65
N ILE A 106 -8.73 -4.81 7.44
CA ILE A 106 -7.90 -3.63 7.15
C ILE A 106 -8.76 -2.38 7.27
N LEU A 107 -10.02 -2.46 6.82
CA LEU A 107 -11.08 -1.48 7.02
C LEU A 107 -11.06 -0.85 8.42
N HIS A 108 -10.99 -1.69 9.45
CA HIS A 108 -11.01 -1.25 10.85
C HIS A 108 -9.75 -0.45 11.23
N LYS A 109 -8.57 -0.86 10.74
CA LYS A 109 -7.30 -0.13 10.94
C LYS A 109 -7.27 1.20 10.18
N LEU A 110 -7.85 1.27 8.98
CA LEU A 110 -7.94 2.53 8.23
C LEU A 110 -8.90 3.52 8.87
N THR A 111 -10.02 3.01 9.38
CA THR A 111 -11.03 3.83 10.06
C THR A 111 -10.47 4.40 11.37
N SER A 112 -9.58 3.69 12.06
CA SER A 112 -8.91 4.22 13.26
C SER A 112 -7.89 5.31 12.92
N LEU A 113 -7.16 5.19 11.80
CA LEU A 113 -6.25 6.22 11.29
C LEU A 113 -6.98 7.50 10.91
N THR A 114 -8.09 7.40 10.16
CA THR A 114 -8.86 8.59 9.78
C THR A 114 -9.48 9.27 10.99
N LYS A 115 -9.98 8.51 11.97
CA LYS A 115 -10.42 9.07 13.26
C LYS A 115 -9.30 9.77 14.03
N ARG A 116 -8.09 9.20 14.04
CA ARG A 116 -6.91 9.84 14.66
C ARG A 116 -6.55 11.14 13.93
N TYR A 117 -6.66 11.18 12.60
CA TYR A 117 -6.36 12.39 11.83
C TYR A 117 -7.39 13.50 12.05
N ILE A 118 -8.69 13.15 12.09
CA ILE A 118 -9.78 14.11 12.35
C ILE A 118 -9.71 14.68 13.77
N LYS A 119 -9.27 13.90 14.77
CA LYS A 119 -9.09 14.38 16.15
C LYS A 119 -7.93 15.37 16.35
N ASN A 120 -6.99 15.46 15.40
CA ASN A 120 -5.82 16.34 15.48
C ASN A 120 -5.96 17.59 14.58
N LEU A 121 -7.18 17.87 14.09
CA LEU A 121 -7.58 19.09 13.40
C LEU A 121 -8.48 19.92 14.33
#